data_AF-A0A317JV51-F1
#
_entry.id   AF-A0A317JV51-F1
#
_cell.length_a   1.000
_cell.length_b   1.000
_cell.length_c   1.000
_cell.angle_alpha   90.00
_cell.angle_beta   90.00
_cell.angle_gamma   90.00
#
_symmetry.space_group_name_H-M   'P 1'
#
loop_
_entity.id
_entity.type
_entity.pdbx_description
1 polymer ?
#
loop_
_entity_poly.entity_id
_entity_poly.type
_entity_poly.pdbx_seq_one_letter_code
_entity_poly.pdbx_strand_id
1 'polypeptide(L)' 'MEQPTGFVLALDAVTRHVTSARPDAPVRPDHPRTVPLAPARLAAAGALRRLADLMEPRPAPVPPCCS' A
#
# COMPACT_ATOMS: atom_id res chain seq x y z
N MET A 1 4.93 -11.15 18.10
CA MET A 1 6.08 -11.26 17.16
C MET A 1 6.48 -9.85 16.79
N GLU A 2 7.63 -9.41 17.31
CA GLU A 2 8.37 -8.22 16.90
C GLU A 2 8.33 -8.15 15.36
N GLN A 3 7.81 -7.07 14.76
CA GLN A 3 7.76 -6.95 13.30
C GLN A 3 9.15 -6.55 12.79
N PRO A 4 9.98 -7.49 12.29
CA PRO A 4 11.36 -7.20 11.96
C PRO A 4 11.45 -6.24 10.76
N THR A 5 10.43 -6.25 9.91
CA THR A 5 10.31 -5.36 8.75
C THR A 5 10.15 -3.90 9.15
N GLY A 6 9.38 -3.61 10.21
CA GLY A 6 9.19 -2.24 10.69
C GLY A 6 10.50 -1.65 11.22
N PHE A 7 11.28 -2.47 11.92
CA PHE A 7 12.59 -2.11 12.43
C PHE A 7 13.59 -1.82 11.30
N VAL A 8 13.66 -2.68 10.27
CA VAL A 8 14.54 -2.47 9.11
C VAL A 8 14.18 -1.20 8.34
N LEU A 9 12.89 -0.92 8.14
CA LEU A 9 12.42 0.30 7.47
C LEU A 9 12.75 1.56 8.27
N ALA A 10 12.61 1.50 9.60
CA ALA A 10 12.99 2.60 10.48
C ALA A 10 14.49 2.90 10.41
N LEU A 11 15.34 1.86 10.42
CA LEU A 11 16.79 2.03 10.29
C LEU A 11 17.20 2.62 8.92
N ASP A 12 16.60 2.18 7.82
CA ASP A 12 16.87 2.76 6.49
C ASP A 12 16.50 4.25 6.46
N ALA A 13 15.34 4.62 7.01
CA ALA A 13 14.88 6.00 7.08
C ALA A 13 15.81 6.89 7.92
N VAL A 14 16.23 6.41 9.10
CA VAL A 14 17.16 7.13 9.99
C VAL A 14 18.53 7.30 9.32
N THR A 15 19.06 6.23 8.72
CA THR A 15 20.36 6.24 8.06
C THR A 15 20.37 7.23 6.89
N ARG A 16 19.31 7.24 6.08
CA ARG A 16 19.15 8.19 4.98
C ARG A 16 19.12 9.63 5.47
N HIS A 17 18.33 9.91 6.51
CA HIS A 17 18.19 11.25 7.08
C HIS A 17 19.51 11.80 7.65
N VAL A 18 20.22 11.00 8.44
CA VAL A 18 21.51 11.39 9.03
C VAL A 18 22.58 11.60 7.96
N THR A 19 22.60 10.73 6.95
CA THR A 19 23.58 10.84 5.86
C THR A 19 23.31 12.07 4.98
N SER A 20 22.04 12.42 4.71
CA SER A 20 21.68 13.60 3.94
C SER A 20 21.81 14.92 4.70
N ALA A 21 21.75 14.89 6.03
CA ALA A 21 21.88 16.07 6.88
C ALA A 21 23.33 16.55 7.04
N ARG A 22 24.32 15.80 6.52
CA ARG A 22 25.72 16.23 6.59
C ARG A 22 25.95 17.41 5.63
N PRO A 23 26.66 18.46 6.06
CA PRO A 23 26.91 19.64 5.24
C PRO A 23 27.70 19.33 3.96
N ASP A 24 28.53 18.28 3.98
CA ASP A 24 29.33 17.83 2.85
C ASP A 24 28.71 16.67 2.06
N ALA A 25 27.48 16.26 2.40
CA ALA A 25 26.84 15.15 1.69
C ALA A 25 26.51 15.57 0.24
N PRO A 26 26.85 14.74 -0.76
CA PRO A 26 26.41 15.00 -2.12
C PRO A 26 24.89 15.01 -2.17
N VAL A 27 24.30 16.11 -2.66
CA VAL A 27 22.85 16.26 -2.83
C VAL A 27 22.39 15.23 -3.86
N ARG A 28 21.78 14.15 -3.39
CA ARG A 28 21.21 13.12 -4.26
C ARG A 28 19.74 13.49 -4.52
N PRO A 29 19.34 13.74 -5.78
CA PRO A 29 17.94 14.00 -6.09
C PRO A 29 17.10 12.80 -5.67
N ASP A 30 15.96 13.06 -5.02
CA ASP A 30 15.06 12.00 -4.58
C ASP A 30 14.56 11.25 -5.83
N HIS A 31 14.92 9.97 -5.93
CA HIS A 31 14.49 9.18 -7.08
C HIS A 31 13.03 8.79 -6.87
N PRO A 32 12.18 8.87 -7.90
CA PRO A 32 10.82 8.38 -7.79
C PRO A 32 10.87 6.92 -7.33
N ARG A 33 10.28 6.65 -6.15
CA ARG A 33 10.23 5.30 -5.59
C ARG A 33 9.54 4.39 -6.60
N THR A 34 10.32 3.58 -7.30
CA THR A 34 9.80 2.46 -8.09
C THR A 34 9.10 1.53 -7.12
N VAL A 35 7.77 1.46 -7.19
CA VAL A 35 6.98 0.47 -6.44
C VAL A 35 7.05 -0.82 -7.27
N PRO A 36 7.97 -1.76 -6.95
CA PRO A 36 8.27 -2.87 -7.85
C PRO A 36 7.10 -3.86 -7.98
N LEU A 37 6.08 -3.70 -7.14
CA LEU A 37 4.90 -4.56 -7.06
C LEU A 37 3.62 -3.86 -7.52
N ALA A 38 3.70 -2.69 -8.15
CA ALA A 38 2.52 -1.97 -8.64
C ALA A 38 1.55 -2.84 -9.47
N PRO A 39 2.01 -3.61 -10.50
CA PRO A 39 1.10 -4.45 -11.28
C PRO A 39 0.51 -5.61 -10.47
N ALA A 40 1.32 -6.25 -9.62
CA ALA A 40 0.86 -7.34 -8.76
C ALA A 40 -0.18 -6.87 -7.74
N ARG A 41 -0.02 -5.66 -7.17
CA ARG A 41 -0.98 -5.04 -6.25
C ARG A 41 -2.32 -4.76 -6.93
N LEU A 42 -2.30 -4.26 -8.17
CA LEU A 42 -3.52 -4.02 -8.93
C LEU A 42 -4.25 -5.33 -9.27
N ALA A 43 -3.51 -6.37 -9.66
CA ALA A 43 -4.07 -7.69 -9.93
C ALA A 43 -4.70 -8.30 -8.66
N ALA A 44 -4.01 -8.22 -7.52
CA ALA A 44 -4.53 -8.68 -6.23
C ALA A 44 -5.78 -7.89 -5.81
N ALA A 45 -5.79 -6.56 -5.95
CA ALA A 45 -6.95 -5.73 -5.65
C ALA A 45 -8.17 -6.12 -6.51
N GLY A 46 -7.97 -6.37 -7.81
CA GLY A 46 -9.04 -6.84 -8.70
C GLY A 46 -9.58 -8.22 -8.32
N ALA A 47 -8.70 -9.17 -7.97
CA ALA A 47 -9.10 -10.49 -7.52
C ALA A 47 -9.91 -10.45 -6.21
N LEU A 48 -9.46 -9.66 -5.23
CA LEU A 48 -10.16 -9.46 -3.97
C LEU A 48 -11.54 -8.80 -4.18
N ARG A 49 -11.64 -7.84 -5.12
CA ARG A 49 -12.92 -7.21 -5.44
C ARG A 49 -13.91 -8.22 -6.01
N ARG A 50 -13.48 -9.03 -6.98
CA ARG A 50 -14.34 -10.10 -7.54
C ARG A 50 -14.78 -11.11 -6.49
N LEU A 51 -13.88 -11.46 -5.57
CA LEU A 51 -14.19 -12.37 -4.48
C LEU A 51 -15.26 -11.76 -3.56
N ALA A 52 -15.12 -10.48 -3.22
CA ALA A 52 -16.14 -9.76 -2.44
C ALA A 52 -17.49 -9.73 -3.16
N ASP A 53 -17.51 -9.42 -4.47
CA ASP A 53 -18.73 -9.39 -5.27
C ASP A 53 -19.40 -10.78 -5.37
N LEU A 54 -18.63 -11.87 -5.28
CA LEU A 54 -19.15 -13.25 -5.24
C LEU A 54 -19.67 -13.65 -3.86
N MET A 55 -19.08 -13.10 -2.80
CA MET A 55 -19.46 -13.38 -1.42
C MET A 55 -20.66 -12.54 -0.96
N GLU A 56 -20.86 -11.36 -1.54
CA GLU A 56 -22.02 -10.53 -1.20
C GLU A 56 -23.32 -11.20 -1.66
N PRO A 57 -24.23 -11.55 -0.72
CA PRO A 57 -25.55 -12.05 -1.08
C PRO A 57 -26.29 -10.99 -1.88
N ARG A 58 -26.92 -11.36 -2.99
CA ARG A 58 -27.77 -10.43 -3.75
C ARG A 58 -28.77 -9.78 -2.78
N PRO A 59 -28.87 -8.44 -2.76
CA PRO A 59 -29.85 -7.77 -1.91
C PRO A 59 -31.24 -8.27 -2.27
N ALA A 60 -32.03 -8.64 -1.25
CA ALA A 60 -33.39 -9.10 -1.44
C ALA A 60 -34.19 -8.00 -2.16
N PRO A 61 -35.07 -8.36 -3.12
CA PRO A 61 -35.89 -7.37 -3.80
C PRO A 61 -36.73 -6.61 -2.77
N VAL A 62 -36.59 -5.29 -2.79
CA VAL A 62 -37.40 -4.40 -1.94
C VAL A 62 -38.85 -4.53 -2.42
N PRO A 63 -39.82 -4.87 -1.53
CA PRO A 63 -41.21 -4.95 -1.93
C PRO A 63 -41.67 -3.58 -2.46
N PRO A 64 -42.54 -3.54 -3.49
CA PRO A 64 -43.05 -2.27 -3.99
C PRO A 64 -43.76 -1.54 -2.85
N CYS A 65 -43.29 -0.35 -2.53
CA CYS A 65 -43.96 0.53 -1.58
C CYS A 65 -45.36 0.86 -2.12
N CYS A 66 -46.40 0.43 -1.41
CA CYS A 66 -47.76 0.85 -1.71
C CYS A 66 -47.89 2.36 -1.45
N SER A 67 -48.33 3.09 -2.48
CA SER A 67 -48.75 4.50 -2.43
C SER A 67 -50.10 4.66 -1.74
#